data_AF-A0A8H3XDA2-F1
#
_entry.id   AF-A0A8H3XDA2-F1
#
_cell.length_a   1.000
_cell.length_b   1.000
_cell.length_c   1.000
_cell.angle_alpha   90.00
_cell.angle_beta   90.00
_cell.angle_gamma   90.00
#
_symmetry.space_group_name_H-M   'P 1'
#
loop_
_entity.id
_entity.type
_entity.pdbx_description
1 polymer ?
#
loop_
_entity_poly.entity_id
_entity_poly.type
_entity_poly.pdbx_seq_one_letter_code
_entity_poly.pdbx_strand_id
1 'polypeptide(L)'
;MSGRIYKYFDRKLSEWNILSFLEECELEQFDLKVDCYIKSLECFSNSQTGCRNKRVKILLENYKEGNKHDYHLARAWNRGQLHQLVHSYQSTIVNHGTINSVGPIGTTADRTFNTGSTIGF
;
A
#
# COMPACT_ATOMS: atom_id res chain seq x y z
N MET A 1 7.38 -6.81 22.75
CA MET A 1 6.59 -7.28 21.59
C MET A 1 5.12 -7.36 22.02
N SER A 2 4.20 -6.74 21.27
CA SER A 2 2.75 -6.69 21.62
C SER A 2 2.16 -8.11 21.68
N GLY A 3 1.29 -8.37 22.66
CA GLY A 3 0.70 -9.70 22.89
C GLY A 3 -0.12 -10.24 21.71
N ARG A 4 -0.56 -9.40 20.76
CA ARG A 4 -1.28 -9.85 19.56
C ARG A 4 -0.38 -10.48 18.50
N ILE A 5 0.89 -10.07 18.42
CA ILE A 5 1.85 -10.66 17.47
C ILE A 5 2.03 -12.15 17.74
N TYR A 6 2.14 -12.53 19.02
CA TYR A 6 2.26 -13.94 19.41
C TYR A 6 0.98 -14.73 19.09
N LYS A 7 -0.21 -14.14 19.28
CA LYS A 7 -1.49 -14.78 18.93
C LYS A 7 -1.60 -15.16 17.46
N TYR A 8 -1.01 -14.36 16.55
CA TYR A 8 -0.98 -14.70 15.13
C TYR A 8 -0.22 -16.02 14.89
N PHE A 9 0.90 -16.22 15.58
CA PHE A 9 1.72 -17.43 15.46
C PHE A 9 1.22 -18.62 16.29
N ASP A 10 0.16 -18.45 17.09
CA ASP A 10 -0.55 -19.57 17.73
C ASP A 10 -1.46 -20.33 16.74
N ARG A 11 -1.66 -19.78 15.53
CA ARG A 11 -2.44 -20.39 14.45
C ARG A 11 -1.75 -21.59 13.81
N LYS A 12 -2.49 -22.31 12.96
CA LYS A 12 -1.95 -23.41 12.16
C LYS A 12 -0.84 -22.92 11.24
N LEU A 13 0.18 -23.75 11.04
CA LEU A 13 1.37 -23.41 10.24
C LEU A 13 1.09 -23.06 8.77
N SER A 14 0.01 -23.63 8.22
CA SER A 14 -0.46 -23.33 6.86
C SER A 14 -1.05 -21.94 6.72
N GLU A 15 -1.49 -21.33 7.83
CA GLU A 15 -2.12 -20.00 7.85
C GLU A 15 -1.08 -18.88 7.99
N TRP A 16 0.17 -19.22 8.27
CA TRP A 16 1.25 -18.25 8.40
C TRP A 16 1.63 -17.72 7.01
N ASN A 17 1.46 -16.41 6.83
CA ASN A 17 1.71 -15.65 5.61
C ASN A 17 2.04 -14.19 5.96
N ILE A 18 3.03 -13.59 5.29
CA ILE A 18 3.43 -12.21 5.51
C ILE A 18 2.27 -11.21 5.29
N LEU A 19 1.40 -11.41 4.29
CA LEU A 19 0.30 -10.47 4.02
C LEU A 19 -0.71 -10.43 5.16
N SER A 20 -1.16 -11.60 5.62
CA SER A 20 -2.09 -11.70 6.75
C SER A 20 -1.47 -11.17 8.03
N PHE A 21 -0.16 -11.39 8.23
CA PHE A 21 0.56 -10.78 9.34
C PHE A 21 0.57 -9.25 9.23
N LEU A 22 0.90 -8.68 8.07
CA LEU A 22 0.95 -7.23 7.87
C LEU A 22 -0.41 -6.57 8.11
N GLU A 23 -1.50 -7.21 7.69
CA GLU A 23 -2.87 -6.73 7.90
C GLU A 23 -3.24 -6.69 9.39
N GLU A 24 -2.92 -7.75 10.14
CA GLU A 24 -3.31 -7.90 11.54
C GLU A 24 -2.33 -7.24 12.54
N CYS A 25 -1.11 -6.92 12.08
CA CYS A 25 -0.09 -6.33 12.94
C CYS A 25 -0.48 -4.89 13.34
N GLU A 26 -0.49 -4.61 14.64
CA GLU A 26 -0.85 -3.31 15.20
C GLU A 26 0.25 -2.25 15.09
N LEU A 27 1.48 -2.64 14.74
CA LEU A 27 2.59 -1.68 14.60
C LEU A 27 2.29 -0.73 13.44
N GLU A 28 2.45 0.57 13.61
CA GLU A 28 2.03 1.51 12.57
C GLU A 28 2.96 1.51 11.35
N GLN A 29 4.27 1.45 11.59
CA GLN A 29 5.28 1.56 10.53
C GLN A 29 5.53 0.21 9.86
N PHE A 30 5.53 0.21 8.53
CA PHE A 30 5.82 -0.98 7.72
C PHE A 30 7.13 -1.67 8.10
N ASP A 31 8.20 -0.89 8.28
CA ASP A 31 9.52 -1.45 8.61
C ASP A 31 9.50 -2.13 9.98
N LEU A 32 8.77 -1.58 10.95
CA LEU A 32 8.58 -2.21 12.27
C LEU A 32 7.74 -3.48 12.18
N LYS A 33 6.68 -3.50 11.34
CA LYS A 33 5.88 -4.71 11.09
C LYS A 33 6.77 -5.82 10.53
N VAL A 34 7.53 -5.52 9.48
CA VAL A 34 8.44 -6.46 8.82
C VAL A 34 9.51 -6.96 9.77
N ASP A 35 10.21 -6.07 10.48
CA ASP A 35 11.26 -6.46 11.43
C ASP A 35 10.70 -7.37 12.52
N CYS A 36 9.50 -7.06 13.02
CA CYS A 36 8.82 -7.91 14.00
C CYS A 36 8.47 -9.29 13.43
N TYR A 37 7.98 -9.37 12.19
CA TYR A 37 7.69 -10.63 11.50
C TYR A 37 8.95 -11.51 11.43
N ILE A 38 10.05 -10.94 10.93
CA ILE A 38 11.32 -11.66 10.74
C ILE A 38 11.91 -12.12 12.08
N LYS A 39 11.97 -11.25 13.09
CA LYS A 39 12.47 -11.62 14.42
C LYS A 39 11.62 -12.72 15.07
N SER A 40 10.31 -12.70 14.85
CA SER A 40 9.42 -13.75 15.35
C SER A 40 9.74 -15.08 14.70
N LEU A 41 9.88 -15.11 13.37
CA LEU A 41 10.28 -16.31 12.63
C LEU A 41 11.67 -16.82 13.07
N GLU A 42 12.67 -15.94 13.22
CA GLU A 42 14.01 -16.33 13.70
C GLU A 42 13.95 -16.95 15.10
N CYS A 43 13.16 -16.38 16.01
CA CYS A 43 12.95 -16.92 17.35
C CYS A 43 12.36 -18.34 17.28
N PHE A 44 11.36 -18.57 16.42
CA PHE A 44 10.81 -19.92 16.21
C PHE A 44 11.80 -20.89 15.56
N SER A 45 12.63 -20.42 14.63
CA SER A 45 13.69 -21.23 14.00
C SER A 45 14.71 -21.73 15.03
N ASN A 46 15.05 -20.90 16.02
CA ASN A 46 16.01 -21.25 17.06
C ASN A 46 15.40 -22.12 18.17
N SER A 47 14.09 -22.03 18.41
CA SER A 47 13.42 -22.73 19.52
C SER A 47 12.67 -24.00 19.12
N GLN A 48 12.27 -24.20 17.86
CA GLN A 48 11.43 -25.34 17.43
C GLN A 48 12.18 -26.33 16.55
N THR A 49 11.89 -27.62 16.75
CA THR A 49 12.34 -28.75 15.92
C THR A 49 11.19 -29.30 15.06
N GLY A 50 11.53 -30.01 13.98
CA GLY A 50 10.54 -30.73 13.16
C GLY A 50 9.86 -29.90 12.04
N CYS A 51 8.59 -30.19 11.74
CA CYS A 51 7.83 -29.59 10.64
C CYS A 51 7.66 -28.06 10.78
N ARG A 52 7.60 -27.59 12.03
CA ARG A 52 7.51 -26.17 12.39
C ARG A 52 8.75 -25.39 11.94
N ASN A 53 9.93 -25.93 12.21
CA ASN A 53 11.21 -25.37 11.77
C ASN A 53 11.31 -25.27 10.24
N LYS A 54 10.90 -26.33 9.53
CA LYS A 54 10.91 -26.35 8.06
C LYS A 54 10.04 -25.23 7.48
N ARG A 55 8.82 -25.03 8.00
CA ARG A 55 7.92 -23.96 7.53
C ARG A 55 8.50 -22.58 7.77
N VAL A 56 9.06 -22.36 8.98
CA VAL A 56 9.70 -21.10 9.35
C VAL A 56 10.88 -20.77 8.43
N LYS A 57 11.73 -21.75 8.13
CA LYS A 57 12.85 -21.59 7.20
C LYS A 57 12.37 -21.19 5.80
N ILE A 58 11.33 -21.85 5.28
CA ILE A 58 10.74 -21.50 3.98
C ILE A 58 10.24 -20.05 3.97
N LEU A 59 9.55 -19.60 5.03
CA LEU A 59 9.06 -18.21 5.12
C LEU A 59 10.21 -17.19 5.21
N LEU A 60 11.28 -17.51 5.96
CA LEU A 60 12.48 -16.67 6.02
C LEU A 60 13.21 -16.62 4.68
N GLU A 61 13.36 -17.76 4.01
CA GLU A 61 13.96 -17.85 2.68
C GLU A 61 13.13 -17.06 1.66
N ASN A 62 11.81 -17.24 1.62
CA ASN A 62 10.93 -16.49 0.71
C ASN A 62 11.01 -14.97 0.90
N TYR A 63 11.36 -14.50 2.10
CA TYR A 63 11.54 -13.09 2.38
C TYR A 63 12.96 -12.60 2.07
N LYS A 64 13.99 -13.31 2.54
CA LYS A 64 15.39 -12.87 2.50
C LYS A 64 16.13 -13.27 1.22
N GLU A 65 15.78 -14.41 0.63
CA GLU A 65 16.58 -15.11 -0.36
C GLU A 65 15.75 -15.65 -1.54
N GLY A 66 16.41 -16.21 -2.56
CA GLY A 66 15.76 -16.76 -3.75
C GLY A 66 14.92 -15.73 -4.53
N ASN A 67 13.69 -16.10 -4.88
CA ASN A 67 12.75 -15.28 -5.67
C ASN A 67 12.13 -14.11 -4.87
N LYS A 68 12.43 -13.99 -3.56
CA LYS A 68 11.96 -12.89 -2.70
C LYS A 68 10.44 -12.66 -2.78
N HIS A 69 9.67 -13.74 -2.93
CA HIS A 69 8.24 -13.67 -3.18
C HIS A 69 7.51 -12.90 -2.05
N ASP A 70 7.80 -13.25 -0.80
CA ASP A 70 7.17 -12.63 0.38
C ASP A 70 7.63 -11.18 0.54
N TYR A 71 8.87 -10.86 0.16
CA TYR A 71 9.36 -9.48 0.13
C TYR A 71 8.62 -8.63 -0.90
N HIS A 72 8.40 -9.15 -2.11
CA HIS A 72 7.66 -8.45 -3.15
C HIS A 72 6.19 -8.23 -2.75
N LEU A 73 5.55 -9.24 -2.14
CA LEU A 73 4.19 -9.11 -1.60
C LEU A 73 4.11 -8.05 -0.50
N ALA A 74 5.04 -8.06 0.45
CA ALA A 74 5.10 -7.05 1.51
C ALA A 74 5.30 -5.64 0.95
N ARG A 75 6.18 -5.47 -0.04
CA ARG A 75 6.41 -4.17 -0.69
C ARG A 75 5.20 -3.70 -1.50
N ALA A 76 4.51 -4.60 -2.21
CA ALA A 76 3.29 -4.28 -2.93
C ALA A 76 2.18 -3.84 -1.97
N TRP A 77 2.01 -4.57 -0.85
CA TRP A 77 1.08 -4.18 0.23
C TRP A 77 1.40 -2.78 0.77
N ASN A 78 2.67 -2.49 1.08
CA ASN A 78 3.08 -1.16 1.55
C ASN A 78 2.80 -0.04 0.54
N ARG A 79 3.02 -0.29 -0.75
CA ARG A 79 2.69 0.67 -1.82
C ARG A 79 1.18 0.88 -1.94
N GLY A 80 0.39 -0.18 -1.79
CA GLY A 80 -1.08 -0.10 -1.76
C GLY A 80 -1.59 0.74 -0.60
N GLN A 81 -1.06 0.52 0.61
CA GLN A 81 -1.39 1.31 1.79
C GLN A 81 -1.02 2.79 1.62
N LEU A 82 0.15 3.08 1.03
CA LEU A 82 0.56 4.44 0.74
C LEU A 82 -0.41 5.13 -0.24
N HIS A 83 -0.86 4.41 -1.27
CA HIS A 83 -1.83 4.94 -2.23
C HIS A 83 -3.18 5.26 -1.56
N GLN A 84 -3.65 4.40 -0.66
CA GLN A 84 -4.88 4.64 0.11
C GLN A 84 -4.75 5.85 1.06
N LEU A 85 -3.61 5.99 1.75
CA LEU A 85 -3.32 7.17 2.58
C LEU A 85 -3.33 8.44 1.73
N VAL A 86 -2.61 8.46 0.60
CA VAL A 86 -2.54 9.64 -0.29
C VAL A 86 -3.92 10.03 -0.81
N HIS A 87 -4.78 9.07 -1.19
CA HIS A 87 -6.15 9.36 -1.60
C HIS A 87 -7.01 9.89 -0.44
N SER A 88 -6.82 9.37 0.78
CA SER A 88 -7.51 9.85 1.99
C SER A 88 -7.10 11.29 2.35
N TYR A 89 -5.82 11.64 2.20
CA TYR A 89 -5.34 13.01 2.48
C TYR A 89 -5.65 14.01 1.37
N GLN A 90 -5.87 13.58 0.14
CA GLN A 90 -6.26 14.44 -0.99
C GLN A 90 -7.75 14.82 -0.98
N SER A 91 -8.59 14.17 -0.18
CA SER A 91 -10.04 14.38 -0.15
C SER A 91 -10.49 15.61 0.68
N THR A 92 -9.61 16.59 0.93
CA THR A 92 -9.97 17.82 1.67
C THR A 92 -9.43 19.10 1.03
N ILE A 93 -9.30 19.15 -0.30
CA ILE A 93 -9.28 20.44 -1.00
C ILE A 93 -10.70 20.73 -1.47
N VAL A 94 -11.44 21.36 -0.57
CA VAL A 94 -12.69 22.05 -0.88
C VAL A 94 -12.36 23.18 -1.86
N ASN A 95 -12.54 22.93 -3.16
CA ASN A 95 -12.64 24.02 -4.14
C ASN A 95 -14.02 24.66 -3.97
N HIS A 96 -14.12 25.58 -3.01
CA HIS A 96 -15.19 26.56 -2.96
C HIS A 96 -14.84 27.68 -3.95
N GLY A 97 -15.65 27.83 -5.00
CA GLY A 97 -15.64 28.96 -5.94
C GLY A 97 -15.76 28.48 -7.39
N THR A 98 -16.75 28.86 -8.19
CA THR A 98 -17.86 29.80 -8.04
C THR A 98 -18.94 29.31 -9.00
N ILE A 99 -20.17 29.17 -8.53
CA ILE A 99 -21.34 28.85 -9.36
C ILE A 99 -21.74 30.13 -10.06
N ASN A 100 -21.49 30.25 -11.37
CA ASN A 100 -22.25 31.14 -12.25
C ASN A 100 -22.86 30.28 -13.36
N SER A 101 -24.16 30.07 -13.21
CA SER A 101 -25.02 29.36 -14.13
C SER A 101 -25.26 30.12 -15.44
N VAL A 102 -25.61 29.34 -16.46
CA VAL A 102 -26.58 29.59 -17.55
C VAL A 102 -26.01 29.62 -18.97
N GLY A 103 -26.44 28.61 -19.75
CA GLY A 103 -26.74 28.76 -21.17
C GLY A 103 -26.95 27.40 -21.87
N PRO A 104 -28.16 27.07 -22.37
CA PRO A 104 -28.33 26.02 -23.36
C PRO A 104 -28.55 26.57 -24.77
N ILE A 105 -27.88 25.92 -25.73
CA ILE A 105 -28.30 25.60 -27.12
C ILE A 105 -28.50 26.77 -28.13
N GLY A 106 -27.91 26.63 -29.33
CA GLY A 106 -28.43 27.30 -30.54
C GLY A 106 -27.47 27.42 -31.72
N THR A 107 -27.70 26.61 -32.76
CA THR A 107 -27.07 26.58 -34.09
C THR A 107 -27.27 27.88 -34.89
N THR A 108 -26.27 28.34 -35.65
CA THR A 108 -26.29 28.66 -37.12
C THR A 108 -25.39 29.83 -37.56
N ALA A 109 -24.77 29.61 -38.72
CA ALA A 109 -24.49 30.52 -39.83
C ALA A 109 -23.44 31.65 -39.71
N ASP A 110 -22.40 31.46 -40.54
CA ASP A 110 -21.86 32.38 -41.55
C ASP A 110 -21.22 33.72 -41.12
N ARG A 111 -19.92 33.81 -41.46
CA ARG A 111 -19.17 35.00 -41.93
C ARG A 111 -18.94 36.19 -40.99
N THR A 112 -17.66 36.49 -40.77
CA THR A 112 -16.88 37.57 -41.45
C THR A 112 -15.76 38.10 -40.53
N PHE A 113 -14.63 38.37 -41.18
CA PHE A 113 -13.30 38.78 -40.68
C PHE A 113 -13.21 40.14 -39.98
N ASN A 114 -12.02 40.33 -39.35
CA ASN A 114 -11.31 41.56 -38.93
C ASN A 114 -11.32 41.78 -37.40
N THR A 115 -10.26 42.19 -36.71
CA THR A 115 -8.87 42.62 -36.99
C THR A 115 -8.22 42.78 -35.62
N GLY A 116 -6.91 42.52 -35.47
CA GLY A 116 -6.24 42.73 -34.19
C GLY A 116 -4.73 42.60 -34.27
N SER A 117 -4.10 43.66 -34.77
CA SER A 117 -2.65 43.91 -34.78
C SER A 117 -1.97 43.62 -33.44
N THR A 118 -0.77 43.04 -33.44
CA THR A 118 0.24 43.34 -32.41
C THR A 118 1.64 43.31 -33.05
N ILE A 119 2.35 44.40 -32.80
CA ILE A 119 3.66 44.79 -33.30
C ILE A 119 4.69 44.51 -32.18
N GLY A 120 5.95 44.25 -32.55
CA GLY A 120 7.14 44.42 -31.70
C GLY A 120 7.88 43.11 -31.41
N PHE A 121 9.14 42.90 -31.78
CA PHE A 121 10.24 43.76 -32.27
C PHE A 121 11.02 43.05 -33.36
#